data_AF-A0A0M0ECN8-F1
#
_entry.id   AF-A0A0M0ECN8-F1
#
_cell.length_a   1.000
_cell.length_b   1.000
_cell.length_c   1.000
_cell.angle_alpha   90.00
_cell.angle_beta   90.00
_cell.angle_gamma   90.00
#
_symmetry.space_group_name_H-M   'P 1'
#
loop_
_entity.id
_entity.type
_entity.pdbx_description
1 polymer ?
#
loop_
_entity_poly.entity_id
_entity_poly.type
_entity_poly.pdbx_seq_one_letter_code
_entity_poly.pdbx_strand_id
1 'polypeptide(L)'
;MPHPHRSSLHAASYALEDRIPGRKIGQSQGKAWKEAEAQIFRRPQHENEVLVPAVAEPLLVWIISGEAQIEERELILRAITFDLYEPIF
;
A
#
# COMPACT_ATOMS: atom_id res chain seq x y z
N MET A 1 21.09 17.48 9.44
CA MET A 1 19.74 18.05 9.47
C MET A 1 18.76 16.94 9.87
N PRO A 2 18.35 16.84 11.15
CA PRO A 2 17.41 15.82 11.55
C PRO A 2 16.01 16.21 11.08
N HIS A 3 15.32 15.30 10.40
CA HIS A 3 13.95 15.52 9.95
C HIS A 3 13.03 15.54 11.19
N PRO A 4 12.09 16.48 11.29
CA PRO A 4 11.20 16.55 12.44
C PRO A 4 10.40 15.25 12.54
N HIS A 5 10.12 14.83 13.77
CA HIS A 5 9.24 13.70 14.11
C HIS A 5 7.95 13.80 13.29
N ARG A 6 7.89 13.09 12.15
CA ARG A 6 6.67 12.91 11.37
C ARG A 6 5.78 12.03 12.23
N SER A 7 4.54 12.48 12.49
CA SER A 7 3.55 11.64 13.15
C SER A 7 3.44 10.33 12.37
N SER A 8 3.34 9.22 13.11
CA SER A 8 3.21 7.90 12.50
C SER A 8 2.10 7.90 11.44
N LEU A 9 1.00 8.63 11.72
CA LEU A 9 -0.23 8.74 10.91
C LEU A 9 -0.03 8.97 9.41
N HIS A 10 1.08 9.58 9.01
CA HIS A 10 1.33 9.86 7.60
C HIS A 10 2.20 8.80 6.92
N ALA A 11 2.88 7.94 7.68
CA ALA A 11 3.81 6.96 7.14
C ALA A 11 3.11 5.95 6.23
N ALA A 12 1.91 5.50 6.60
CA ALA A 12 1.11 4.60 5.78
C ALA A 12 0.62 5.27 4.48
N SER A 13 0.18 6.53 4.54
CA SER A 13 -0.27 7.28 3.36
C SER A 13 0.86 7.47 2.34
N TYR A 14 2.06 7.85 2.79
CA TYR A 14 3.22 7.99 1.91
C TYR A 14 3.66 6.64 1.33
N ALA A 15 3.67 5.58 2.15
CA ALA A 15 4.04 4.25 1.69
C ALA A 15 3.08 3.71 0.60
N LEU A 16 1.80 4.05 0.68
CA LEU A 16 0.81 3.74 -0.36
C LEU A 16 1.02 4.57 -1.63
N GLU A 17 1.29 5.88 -1.47
CA GLU A 17 1.57 6.79 -2.59
C GLU A 17 2.76 6.30 -3.42
N ASP A 18 3.83 5.83 -2.75
CA ASP A 18 5.04 5.34 -3.41
C ASP A 18 4.87 3.96 -4.08
N ARG A 19 3.95 3.11 -3.57
CA ARG A 19 3.83 1.71 -4.01
C ARG A 19 2.71 1.45 -5.01
N ILE A 20 1.65 2.25 -5.01
CA ILE A 20 0.54 2.07 -5.95
C ILE A 20 0.68 3.08 -7.10
N PRO A 21 0.80 2.63 -8.36
CA PRO A 21 0.90 3.52 -9.52
C PRO A 21 -0.32 4.44 -9.64
N GLY A 22 -0.10 5.73 -9.88
CA GLY A 22 -1.21 6.68 -10.06
C GLY A 22 -0.78 8.12 -9.89
N ARG A 23 -1.66 9.03 -10.28
CA ARG A 23 -1.45 10.47 -10.14
C ARG A 23 -2.33 11.00 -9.01
N LYS A 24 -1.73 11.60 -7.99
CA LYS A 24 -2.48 12.35 -6.96
C LYS A 24 -3.18 13.55 -7.60
N ILE A 25 -4.49 13.65 -7.39
CA ILE A 25 -5.33 14.73 -7.93
C ILE A 25 -5.95 15.60 -6.82
N GLY A 26 -5.86 15.16 -5.57
CA GLY A 26 -6.30 15.93 -4.41
C GLY A 26 -5.70 15.39 -3.12
N GLN A 27 -5.55 16.27 -2.14
CA GLN A 27 -5.11 15.94 -0.77
C GLN A 27 -5.82 16.88 0.19
N SER A 28 -6.23 16.35 1.34
CA SER A 28 -6.80 17.13 2.44
C SER A 28 -5.82 18.21 2.90
N GLN A 29 -6.31 19.42 3.14
CA GLN A 29 -5.52 20.54 3.62
C GLN A 29 -6.24 21.33 4.71
N GLY A 30 -5.45 21.95 5.59
CA GLY A 30 -5.95 22.86 6.61
C GLY A 30 -6.23 22.22 7.96
N LYS A 31 -6.54 23.07 8.94
CA LYS A 31 -6.63 22.70 10.36
C LYS A 31 -7.79 21.75 10.70
N ALA A 32 -8.75 21.57 9.80
CA ALA A 32 -9.84 20.62 9.96
C ALA A 32 -9.38 19.15 9.80
N TRP A 33 -8.23 18.92 9.16
CA TRP A 33 -7.69 17.59 8.85
C TRP A 33 -6.48 17.23 9.74
N LYS A 34 -6.52 17.65 11.01
CA LYS A 34 -5.40 17.40 11.94
C LYS A 34 -5.26 15.94 12.37
N GLU A 35 -6.37 15.21 12.36
CA GLU A 35 -6.46 13.86 12.90
C GLU A 35 -6.62 12.80 11.80
N ALA A 36 -6.84 13.23 10.55
CA ALA A 36 -7.02 12.35 9.41
C ALA A 36 -6.44 12.99 8.16
N GLU A 37 -5.83 12.17 7.31
CA GLU A 37 -5.38 12.56 5.98
C GLU A 37 -6.24 11.84 4.92
N ALA A 38 -6.70 12.58 3.92
CA ALA A 38 -7.38 12.03 2.76
C ALA A 38 -6.64 12.40 1.48
N GLN A 39 -6.46 11.44 0.59
CA GLN A 39 -5.82 11.63 -0.70
C GLN A 39 -6.67 11.01 -1.80
N ILE A 40 -6.73 11.67 -2.96
CA ILE A 40 -7.47 11.18 -4.13
C ILE A 40 -6.47 10.94 -5.24
N PHE A 41 -6.51 9.73 -5.80
CA PHE A 41 -5.64 9.31 -6.89
C PHE A 41 -6.46 8.96 -8.14
N ARG A 42 -5.95 9.37 -9.30
CA ARG A 42 -6.35 8.81 -10.58
C ARG A 42 -5.39 7.68 -10.95
N ARG A 43 -5.93 6.48 -11.11
CA ARG A 43 -5.18 5.27 -11.48
C ARG A 43 -5.21 5.04 -13.00
N PRO A 44 -4.27 4.25 -13.56
CA PRO A 44 -4.38 3.75 -14.93
C PRO A 44 -5.71 3.03 -15.16
N GLN A 45 -6.17 2.94 -16.42
CA GLN A 45 -7.42 2.27 -16.75
C GLN A 45 -7.38 0.76 -16.46
N HIS A 46 -6.19 0.16 -16.50
CA HIS A 46 -5.97 -1.23 -16.14
C HIS A 46 -4.66 -1.33 -15.34
N GLU A 47 -4.73 -1.98 -14.19
CA GLU A 47 -3.58 -2.28 -13.34
C GLU A 47 -3.69 -3.76 -12.96
N ASN A 48 -2.67 -4.56 -13.28
CA ASN A 48 -2.80 -6.02 -13.20
C ASN A 48 -2.80 -6.52 -11.75
N GLU A 49 -1.86 -6.04 -10.92
CA GLU A 49 -1.74 -6.39 -9.51
C GLU A 49 -0.73 -5.48 -8.81
N VAL A 50 -1.03 -5.07 -7.58
CA VAL A 50 -0.10 -4.30 -6.74
C VAL A 50 -0.03 -4.90 -5.34
N LEU A 51 1.19 -5.21 -4.89
CA LEU A 51 1.43 -5.64 -3.52
C LEU A 51 1.49 -4.42 -2.59
N VAL A 52 0.53 -4.37 -1.67
CA VAL A 52 0.45 -3.35 -0.63
C VAL A 52 1.06 -3.90 0.66
N PRO A 53 1.99 -3.19 1.31
CA PRO A 53 2.58 -3.64 2.57
C PRO A 53 1.51 -3.67 3.65
N ALA A 54 1.60 -4.67 4.53
CA ALA A 54 0.90 -4.60 5.81
C ALA A 54 1.44 -3.36 6.56
N VAL A 55 0.57 -2.40 6.84
CA VAL A 55 0.88 -1.22 7.64
C VAL A 55 0.26 -1.39 9.03
N ALA A 56 0.93 -0.86 10.05
CA ALA A 56 0.42 -0.91 11.43
C ALA A 56 -0.78 0.02 11.64
N GLU A 57 -0.99 0.97 10.73
CA GLU A 57 -2.02 2.00 10.84
C GLU A 57 -3.23 1.66 9.96
N PRO A 58 -4.46 1.84 10.48
CA PRO A 58 -5.66 1.54 9.72
C PRO A 58 -5.82 2.52 8.55
N LEU A 59 -6.07 1.98 7.37
CA LEU A 59 -6.30 2.75 6.14
C LEU A 59 -7.72 2.50 5.64
N LEU A 60 -8.45 3.57 5.32
CA LEU A 60 -9.72 3.50 4.62
C LEU A 60 -9.48 3.79 3.14
N VAL A 61 -9.87 2.85 2.28
CA VAL A 61 -9.74 2.96 0.83
C VAL A 61 -11.14 2.94 0.21
N TRP A 62 -11.43 3.93 -0.63
CA TRP A 62 -12.70 4.04 -1.36
C TRP A 62 -12.45 4.10 -2.87
N ILE A 63 -13.13 3.24 -3.62
CA ILE A 63 -13.15 3.27 -5.09
C ILE A 63 -14.29 4.18 -5.54
N ILE A 64 -13.98 5.41 -5.96
CA ILE A 64 -14.99 6.39 -6.41
C ILE A 64 -15.59 5.96 -7.76
N SER A 65 -14.79 5.33 -8.62
CA SER A 65 -15.19 4.86 -9.95
C SER A 65 -14.30 3.69 -10.38
N GLY A 66 -14.89 2.73 -11.11
CA GLY A 66 -14.24 1.48 -11.50
C GLY A 66 -14.44 0.37 -10.47
N GLU A 67 -13.59 -0.65 -10.57
CA GLU A 67 -13.55 -1.76 -9.63
C GLU A 67 -12.10 -2.07 -9.25
N ALA A 68 -11.91 -2.57 -8.04
CA ALA A 68 -10.65 -3.12 -7.60
C ALA A 68 -10.96 -4.28 -6.65
N GLN A 69 -10.20 -5.36 -6.81
CA GLN A 69 -10.26 -6.53 -5.94
C GLN A 69 -9.11 -6.43 -4.94
N ILE A 70 -9.44 -6.55 -3.65
CA ILE A 70 -8.45 -6.57 -2.57
C ILE A 70 -8.44 -7.97 -2.00
N GLU A 71 -7.29 -8.62 -2.06
CA GLU A 71 -7.04 -9.93 -1.47
C GLU A 71 -5.99 -9.80 -0.39
N GLU A 72 -6.28 -10.32 0.80
CA GLU A 72 -5.24 -10.55 1.79
C GLU A 72 -4.41 -11.74 1.33
N ARG A 73 -3.19 -11.47 0.86
CA ARG A 73 -2.24 -12.53 0.53
C ARG A 73 -1.46 -12.89 1.78
N GLU A 74 -1.66 -14.10 2.29
CA GLU A 74 -0.59 -14.75 3.05
C GLU A 74 0.56 -14.97 2.06
N LEU A 75 1.60 -14.13 2.13
CA LEU A 75 2.88 -14.46 1.51
C LEU A 75 3.40 -15.67 2.27
N ILE A 76 2.96 -16.87 1.87
CA ILE A 76 3.69 -18.09 2.13
C ILE A 76 5.07 -17.80 1.57
N LEU A 77 6.03 -17.62 2.47
CA LEU A 77 7.45 -17.58 2.16
C LEU A 77 7.67 -18.69 1.14
N ARG A 78 7.83 -18.29 -0.12
CA ARG A 78 8.08 -19.18 -1.25
C ARG A 78 9.13 -20.14 -0.73
N ALA A 79 8.73 -21.41 -0.61
CA ALA A 79 9.51 -22.45 0.02
C ALA A 79 10.96 -22.23 -0.39
N ILE A 80 11.84 -22.07 0.60
CA ILE A 80 13.26 -22.25 0.36
C ILE A 80 13.33 -23.56 -0.40
N THR A 81 13.74 -23.46 -1.67
CA THR A 81 14.00 -24.61 -2.52
C THR A 81 15.04 -25.44 -1.78
N PHE A 82 14.60 -26.47 -1.06
CA PHE A 82 15.47 -27.57 -0.71
C PHE A 82 15.62 -28.40 -1.98
N ASP A 83 16.41 -27.87 -2.92
CA ASP A 83 17.12 -28.72 -3.87
C ASP A 83 18.24 -29.40 -3.07
N LEU A 84 17.89 -30.46 -2.36
CA LEU A 84 18.85 -31.45 -1.91
C LEU A 84 18.33 -32.83 -2.30
N TYR A 85 18.67 -33.19 -3.54
CA TYR A 85 18.98 -34.53 -4.05
C TYR A 85 17.99 -35.67 -3.75
N GLU A 86 17.34 -36.17 -4.80
CA GLU A 86 17.10 -37.62 -4.92
C GLU A 86 18.47 -38.34 -5.10
N PRO A 87 18.68 -39.54 -4.53
CA PRO A 87 18.23 -40.77 -5.23
C PRO A 87 17.74 -41.94 -4.34
N ILE A 88 16.73 -42.63 -4.88
CA ILE A 88 16.58 -44.09 -5.07
C ILE A 88 16.93 -45.00 -3.87
N PHE A 89 15.90 -45.56 -3.22
CA PHE A 89 15.56 -47.00 -3.22
C PHE A 89 14.11 -47.19 -2.75
#